data_AF-A0A2V8CSB9-F1
#
_entry.id   AF-A0A2V8CSB9-F1
#
_cell.length_a   1.000
_cell.length_b   1.000
_cell.length_c   1.000
_cell.angle_alpha   90.00
_cell.angle_beta   90.00
_cell.angle_gamma   90.00
#
_symmetry.space_group_name_H-M   'P 1'
#
loop_
_entity.id
_entity.type
_entity.pdbx_description
1 polymer ?
#
loop_
_entity_poly.entity_id
_entity_poly.type
_entity_poly.pdbx_seq_one_letter_code
_entity_poly.pdbx_strand_id
1 'polypeptide(L)'
;MGLATVAAVYAMNLIAQTDVALLHLNGLGAYFAAHLLVDGVNPDATAALAAGFAVWHGALAVFVARRSRDRAIQYAALGFKLLAIAIFLQFHGAAAIAGWAAEGAVVIWLGLREDREWLRLGGVALFVLSALRLVAVQFSSPPFPYVVLLNARTACAAFVINLTYALAWVHARRQNGRERSTEVAIAIVAAKLLLLSTISSEIDAYWVSDGGTRFGREMTMSIAWALYATALVMLGLWRQYAPIRRLAIVVLTMTTLKVLTVDLPGLDRLYRVASILGLGVALLATSYLYQRFRVLSRHEAQ
;
A
#
# COMPACT_ATOMS: atom_id res chain seq x y z
N MET A 1 10.04 41.23 38.09
CA MET A 1 10.12 41.43 36.63
C MET A 1 9.92 40.15 35.78
N GLY A 2 9.93 38.94 36.34
CA GLY A 2 9.85 37.70 35.53
C GLY A 2 8.44 37.24 35.08
N LEU A 3 7.37 37.52 35.83
CA LEU A 3 6.03 37.00 35.50
C LEU A 3 5.37 37.75 34.32
N ALA A 4 5.57 39.06 34.21
CA ALA A 4 5.00 39.87 33.13
C ALA A 4 5.62 39.56 31.76
N THR A 5 6.93 39.28 31.71
CA THR A 5 7.63 38.85 30.50
C THR A 5 7.21 37.45 30.07
N VAL A 6 7.05 36.51 31.01
CA VAL A 6 6.54 35.17 30.69
C VAL A 6 5.11 35.22 30.15
N ALA A 7 4.23 36.02 30.77
CA ALA A 7 2.86 36.21 30.30
C ALA A 7 2.81 36.85 28.90
N ALA A 8 3.66 37.84 28.61
CA ALA A 8 3.75 38.48 27.31
C ALA A 8 4.24 37.52 26.21
N VAL A 9 5.23 36.68 26.51
CA VAL A 9 5.72 35.64 25.58
C VAL A 9 4.63 34.60 25.30
N TYR A 10 3.88 34.19 26.33
CA TYR A 10 2.78 33.24 26.16
C TYR A 10 1.64 33.85 25.31
N ALA A 11 1.29 35.11 25.56
CA ALA A 11 0.28 35.83 24.80
C ALA A 11 0.69 36.01 23.32
N MET A 12 1.94 36.40 23.05
CA MET A 12 2.45 36.49 21.67
C MET A 12 2.43 35.16 20.94
N ASN A 13 2.82 34.07 21.62
CA ASN A 13 2.81 32.73 21.02
C ASN A 13 1.38 32.25 20.75
N LEU A 14 0.44 32.55 21.66
CA LEU A 14 -0.97 32.24 21.48
C LEU A 14 -1.54 32.99 20.27
N ILE A 15 -1.28 34.30 20.15
CA ILE A 15 -1.72 35.13 19.02
C ILE A 15 -1.17 34.58 17.70
N ALA A 16 0.12 34.25 17.65
CA ALA A 16 0.74 33.68 16.46
C ALA A 16 0.12 32.32 16.05
N GLN A 17 -0.23 31.46 17.00
CA GLN A 17 -0.91 30.19 16.73
C GLN A 17 -2.32 30.42 16.19
N THR A 18 -3.09 31.36 16.76
CA THR A 18 -4.40 31.75 16.23
C THR A 18 -4.31 32.33 14.83
N ASP A 19 -3.32 33.17 14.52
CA ASP A 19 -3.14 33.74 13.18
C ASP A 19 -2.88 32.67 12.13
N VAL A 20 -2.05 31.67 12.46
CA VAL A 20 -1.80 30.53 11.58
C VAL A 20 -3.07 29.69 11.40
N ALA A 21 -3.77 29.38 12.50
CA ALA A 21 -5.01 28.61 12.43
C ALA A 21 -6.08 29.31 11.58
N LEU A 22 -6.26 30.63 11.77
CA LEU A 22 -7.19 31.44 11.00
C LEU A 22 -6.83 31.49 9.52
N LEU A 23 -5.53 31.58 9.18
CA LEU A 23 -5.09 31.54 7.78
C LEU A 23 -5.48 30.21 7.10
N HIS A 24 -5.23 29.07 7.76
CA HIS A 24 -5.60 27.77 7.22
C HIS A 24 -7.12 27.57 7.16
N LEU A 25 -7.85 27.99 8.19
CA LEU A 25 -9.31 27.90 8.24
C LEU A 25 -9.98 28.79 7.19
N ASN A 26 -9.50 30.02 7.00
CA ASN A 26 -10.04 30.90 5.95
C ASN A 26 -9.77 30.33 4.56
N GLY A 27 -8.55 29.85 4.30
CA GLY A 27 -8.22 29.25 3.01
C GLY A 27 -9.04 28.01 2.69
N LEU A 28 -9.16 27.08 3.65
CA LEU A 28 -9.96 25.87 3.49
C LEU A 28 -11.46 26.17 3.46
N GLY A 29 -11.94 27.13 4.26
CA GLY A 29 -13.33 27.55 4.29
C GLY A 29 -13.77 28.22 2.99
N ALA A 30 -12.92 29.09 2.42
CA ALA A 30 -13.17 29.70 1.12
C ALA A 30 -13.22 28.64 0.00
N TYR A 31 -12.29 27.69 0.00
CA TYR A 31 -12.34 26.56 -0.92
C TYR A 31 -13.61 25.73 -0.73
N PHE A 32 -13.98 25.38 0.50
CA PHE A 32 -15.15 24.56 0.79
C PHE A 32 -16.45 25.24 0.35
N ALA A 33 -16.60 26.54 0.61
CA ALA A 33 -17.75 27.31 0.15
C ALA A 33 -17.82 27.33 -1.39
N ALA A 34 -16.69 27.56 -2.06
CA ALA A 34 -16.63 27.52 -3.52
C ALA A 34 -16.93 26.12 -4.07
N HIS A 35 -16.45 25.07 -3.40
CA HIS A 35 -16.70 23.68 -3.77
C HIS A 35 -18.20 23.35 -3.71
N LEU A 36 -18.92 23.73 -2.64
CA LEU A 36 -20.37 23.50 -2.53
C LEU A 36 -21.17 24.18 -3.65
N LEU A 37 -20.76 25.38 -4.05
CA LEU A 37 -21.42 26.11 -5.15
C LEU A 37 -21.16 25.46 -6.51
N VAL A 38 -19.91 25.04 -6.77
CA VAL A 38 -19.53 24.44 -8.05
C VAL A 38 -20.04 23.01 -8.17
N ASP A 39 -19.97 22.20 -7.11
CA ASP A 39 -20.45 20.82 -7.10
C ASP A 39 -21.95 20.73 -7.43
N GLY A 40 -22.76 21.69 -6.95
CA GLY A 40 -24.19 21.75 -7.28
C GLY A 40 -24.52 22.07 -8.73
N VAL A 41 -23.57 22.58 -9.53
CA VAL A 41 -23.79 23.00 -10.93
C VAL A 41 -22.97 22.17 -11.91
N ASN A 42 -21.70 21.91 -11.61
CA ASN A 42 -20.75 21.16 -12.42
C ASN A 42 -19.75 20.40 -11.53
N PRO A 43 -20.08 19.15 -11.13
CA PRO A 43 -19.22 18.31 -10.30
C PRO A 43 -17.82 18.08 -10.90
N ASP A 44 -17.71 17.98 -12.22
CA ASP A 44 -16.43 17.71 -12.91
C ASP A 44 -15.43 18.86 -12.76
N ALA A 45 -15.91 20.08 -12.52
CA ALA A 45 -15.07 21.27 -12.33
C ALA A 45 -14.47 21.39 -10.92
N THR A 46 -14.91 20.56 -9.95
CA THR A 46 -14.48 20.65 -8.54
C THR A 46 -12.99 20.37 -8.35
N ALA A 47 -12.42 19.45 -9.12
CA ALA A 47 -10.99 19.15 -9.10
C ALA A 47 -10.16 20.33 -9.63
N ALA A 48 -10.59 20.93 -10.76
CA ALA A 48 -9.95 22.10 -11.34
C ALA A 48 -10.03 23.33 -10.41
N LEU A 49 -11.16 23.48 -9.69
CA LEU A 49 -11.33 24.51 -8.67
C LEU A 49 -10.29 24.35 -7.55
N ALA A 50 -10.16 23.15 -6.98
CA ALA A 50 -9.17 22.85 -5.96
C ALA A 50 -7.73 23.12 -6.45
N ALA A 51 -7.43 22.75 -7.70
CA ALA A 51 -6.14 23.04 -8.32
C ALA A 51 -5.89 24.55 -8.48
N GLY A 52 -6.90 25.31 -8.90
CA GLY A 52 -6.83 26.77 -8.99
C GLY A 52 -6.53 27.42 -7.63
N PHE A 53 -7.21 26.97 -6.57
CA PHE A 53 -6.94 27.39 -5.20
C PHE A 53 -5.51 27.02 -4.76
N ALA A 54 -5.03 25.82 -5.09
CA ALA A 54 -3.67 25.39 -4.79
C ALA A 54 -2.62 26.29 -5.47
N VAL A 55 -2.79 26.57 -6.76
CA VAL A 55 -1.91 27.47 -7.53
C VAL A 55 -1.93 28.88 -6.97
N TRP A 56 -3.11 29.40 -6.61
CA TRP A 56 -3.24 30.73 -6.01
C TRP A 56 -2.45 30.86 -4.71
N HIS A 57 -2.58 29.88 -3.80
CA HIS A 57 -1.84 29.88 -2.54
C HIS A 57 -0.34 29.63 -2.76
N GLY A 58 0.05 28.83 -3.75
CA GLY A 58 1.44 28.71 -4.18
C GLY A 58 2.04 30.02 -4.69
N ALA A 59 1.27 30.78 -5.50
CA ALA A 59 1.69 32.09 -5.99
C ALA A 59 1.83 33.09 -4.83
N LEU A 60 0.89 33.10 -3.88
CA LEU A 60 1.00 33.90 -2.65
C LEU A 60 2.23 33.53 -1.82
N ALA A 61 2.56 32.24 -1.72
CA ALA A 61 3.76 31.78 -1.03
C ALA A 61 5.03 32.36 -1.66
N VAL A 62 5.14 32.30 -3.00
CA VAL A 62 6.29 32.87 -3.74
C VAL A 62 6.36 34.39 -3.58
N PHE A 63 5.22 35.09 -3.65
CA PHE A 63 5.16 36.53 -3.50
C PHE A 63 5.57 36.99 -2.09
N VAL A 64 5.09 36.29 -1.06
CA VAL A 64 5.36 36.60 0.35
C VAL A 64 6.73 36.10 0.80
N ALA A 65 7.36 35.14 0.10
CA ALA A 65 8.66 34.58 0.45
C ALA A 65 9.77 35.64 0.60
N ARG A 66 9.70 36.72 -0.18
CA ARG A 66 10.66 37.85 -0.08
C ARG A 66 10.44 38.75 1.13
N ARG A 67 9.23 38.75 1.71
CA ARG A 67 8.84 39.60 2.86
C ARG A 67 8.90 38.85 4.19
N SER A 68 8.40 37.62 4.23
CA SER A 68 8.34 36.83 5.46
C SER A 68 8.34 35.34 5.12
N ARG A 69 9.45 34.67 5.44
CA ARG A 69 9.62 33.25 5.17
C ARG A 69 8.59 32.38 5.90
N ASP A 70 8.27 32.72 7.15
CA ASP A 70 7.33 31.94 7.96
C ASP A 70 5.91 31.93 7.36
N ARG A 71 5.40 33.11 6.94
CA ARG A 71 4.09 33.19 6.28
C ARG A 71 4.08 32.49 4.91
N ALA A 72 5.18 32.59 4.16
CA ALA A 72 5.31 31.90 2.89
C ALA A 72 5.23 30.37 3.06
N ILE A 73 5.83 29.82 4.12
CA ILE A 73 5.70 28.39 4.46
C ILE A 73 4.24 28.03 4.74
N GLN A 74 3.49 28.88 5.44
CA GLN A 74 2.06 28.62 5.71
C GLN A 74 1.21 28.61 4.43
N TYR A 75 1.42 29.58 3.53
CA TYR A 75 0.74 29.61 2.22
C TYR A 75 1.13 28.41 1.35
N ALA A 76 2.40 28.02 1.34
CA ALA A 76 2.87 26.84 0.63
C ALA A 76 2.24 25.55 1.19
N ALA A 77 2.16 25.42 2.52
CA ALA A 77 1.53 24.28 3.18
C ALA A 77 0.03 24.20 2.88
N LEU A 78 -0.67 25.33 2.86
CA LEU A 78 -2.09 25.39 2.49
C LEU A 78 -2.29 25.05 1.00
N GLY A 79 -1.47 25.59 0.10
CA GLY A 79 -1.47 25.26 -1.32
C GLY A 79 -1.22 23.76 -1.56
N PHE A 80 -0.30 23.16 -0.81
CA PHE A 80 -0.04 21.73 -0.85
C PHE A 80 -1.25 20.88 -0.41
N LYS A 81 -1.96 21.26 0.66
CA LYS A 81 -3.20 20.58 1.08
C LYS A 81 -4.28 20.65 -0.01
N LEU A 82 -4.47 21.82 -0.62
CA LEU A 82 -5.45 22.03 -1.68
C LEU A 82 -5.08 21.28 -2.96
N LEU A 83 -3.78 21.18 -3.27
CA LEU A 83 -3.28 20.36 -4.37
C LEU A 83 -3.58 18.88 -4.13
N ALA A 84 -3.37 18.39 -2.90
CA ALA A 84 -3.73 17.02 -2.53
C ALA A 84 -5.24 16.77 -2.69
N ILE A 85 -6.09 17.72 -2.28
CA ILE A 85 -7.54 17.65 -2.52
C ILE A 85 -7.86 17.63 -4.03
N ALA A 86 -7.20 18.47 -4.83
CA ALA A 86 -7.42 18.51 -6.28
C ALA A 86 -7.07 17.19 -6.95
N ILE A 87 -5.91 16.62 -6.61
CA ILE A 87 -5.49 15.29 -7.06
C ILE A 87 -6.53 14.26 -6.61
N PHE A 88 -7.00 14.32 -5.37
CA PHE A 88 -8.02 13.40 -4.87
C PHE A 88 -9.34 13.47 -5.64
N LEU A 89 -9.80 14.67 -5.99
CA LEU A 89 -11.03 14.86 -6.77
C LEU A 89 -10.85 14.49 -8.25
N GLN A 90 -9.65 14.67 -8.81
CA GLN A 90 -9.39 14.36 -10.22
C GLN A 90 -9.33 12.86 -10.49
N PHE A 91 -8.66 12.11 -9.60
CA PHE A 91 -8.38 10.69 -9.82
C PHE A 91 -9.47 9.82 -9.17
N HIS A 92 -9.99 8.87 -9.95
CA HIS A 92 -11.00 7.92 -9.52
C HIS A 92 -10.46 6.48 -9.61
N GLY A 93 -11.08 5.56 -8.85
CA GLY A 93 -10.74 4.13 -8.90
C GLY A 93 -9.28 3.82 -8.53
N ALA A 94 -8.59 3.07 -9.40
CA ALA A 94 -7.24 2.58 -9.15
C ALA A 94 -6.17 3.70 -9.05
N ALA A 95 -6.34 4.80 -9.80
CA ALA A 95 -5.41 5.92 -9.76
C ALA A 95 -5.46 6.67 -8.42
N ALA A 96 -6.66 6.84 -7.85
CA ALA A 96 -6.85 7.45 -6.53
C ALA A 96 -6.12 6.67 -5.43
N ILE A 97 -6.23 5.33 -5.48
CA ILE A 97 -5.59 4.42 -4.54
C ILE A 97 -4.06 4.51 -4.65
N ALA A 98 -3.52 4.61 -5.86
CA ALA A 98 -2.10 4.81 -6.07
C ALA A 98 -1.62 6.14 -5.47
N GLY A 99 -2.39 7.22 -5.64
CA GLY A 99 -2.10 8.53 -5.02
C GLY A 99 -2.02 8.44 -3.49
N TRP A 100 -3.03 7.87 -2.84
CA TRP A 100 -3.05 7.70 -1.38
C TRP A 100 -1.94 6.80 -0.86
N ALA A 101 -1.60 5.73 -1.58
CA ALA A 101 -0.47 4.87 -1.24
C ALA A 101 0.86 5.62 -1.35
N ALA A 102 1.04 6.46 -2.38
CA ALA A 102 2.23 7.28 -2.54
C ALA A 102 2.35 8.32 -1.41
N GLU A 103 1.26 9.02 -1.08
CA GLU A 103 1.23 9.96 0.04
C GLU A 103 1.54 9.28 1.37
N GLY A 104 0.88 8.15 1.67
CA GLY A 104 1.15 7.35 2.86
C GLY A 104 2.62 6.96 2.96
N ALA A 105 3.23 6.52 1.85
CA ALA A 105 4.65 6.19 1.81
C ALA A 105 5.58 7.38 2.04
N VAL A 106 5.27 8.55 1.48
CA VAL A 106 6.04 9.78 1.73
C VAL A 106 5.94 10.19 3.20
N VAL A 107 4.75 10.11 3.79
CA VAL A 107 4.52 10.41 5.21
C VAL A 107 5.27 9.43 6.11
N ILE A 108 5.26 8.12 5.79
CA ILE A 108 6.10 7.12 6.49
C ILE A 108 7.58 7.50 6.37
N TRP A 109 8.06 7.81 5.17
CA TRP A 109 9.45 8.16 4.93
C TRP A 109 9.89 9.42 5.70
N LEU A 110 9.03 10.45 5.77
CA LEU A 110 9.24 11.65 6.59
C LEU A 110 9.24 11.33 8.08
N GLY A 111 8.28 10.52 8.55
CA GLY A 111 8.22 10.05 9.94
C GLY A 111 9.49 9.30 10.37
N LEU A 112 10.08 8.52 9.45
CA LEU A 112 11.37 7.86 9.66
C LEU A 112 12.56 8.81 9.58
N ARG A 113 12.47 9.89 8.82
CA ARG A 113 13.56 10.87 8.68
C ARG A 113 13.65 11.79 9.89
N GLU A 114 12.51 12.13 10.48
CA GLU A 114 12.41 13.03 11.63
C GLU A 114 12.30 12.31 12.98
N ASP A 115 12.35 10.96 13.00
CA ASP A 115 12.10 10.12 14.17
C ASP A 115 10.79 10.47 14.91
N ARG A 116 9.78 10.94 14.16
CA ARG A 116 8.45 11.27 14.68
C ARG A 116 7.50 10.09 14.52
N GLU A 117 7.24 9.39 15.62
CA GLU A 117 6.41 8.18 15.62
C GLU A 117 4.95 8.43 15.20
N TRP A 118 4.35 9.53 15.65
CA TRP A 118 2.97 9.88 15.25
C TRP A 118 2.83 10.07 13.73
N LEU A 119 3.85 10.66 13.09
CA LEU A 119 3.87 10.89 11.64
C LEU A 119 4.04 9.56 10.91
N ARG A 120 4.91 8.68 11.43
CA ARG A 120 5.07 7.30 10.92
C ARG A 120 3.75 6.52 11.00
N LEU A 121 3.09 6.53 12.16
CA LEU A 121 1.82 5.83 12.38
C LEU A 121 0.71 6.35 11.46
N GLY A 122 0.60 7.68 11.30
CA GLY A 122 -0.36 8.29 10.37
C GLY A 122 -0.13 7.85 8.92
N GLY A 123 1.13 7.83 8.48
CA GLY A 123 1.49 7.34 7.15
C GLY A 123 1.21 5.84 6.96
N VAL A 124 1.51 5.01 7.97
CA VAL A 124 1.19 3.57 7.95
C VAL A 124 -0.31 3.35 7.84
N ALA A 125 -1.11 4.07 8.63
CA ALA A 125 -2.57 3.96 8.59
C ALA A 125 -3.12 4.28 7.19
N LEU A 126 -2.67 5.37 6.58
CA LEU A 126 -3.06 5.76 5.22
C LEU A 126 -2.63 4.72 4.17
N PHE A 127 -1.41 4.20 4.29
CA PHE A 127 -0.88 3.19 3.38
C PHE A 127 -1.66 1.86 3.48
N VAL A 128 -1.98 1.42 4.70
CA VAL A 128 -2.79 0.21 4.95
C VAL A 128 -4.20 0.40 4.41
N LEU A 129 -4.84 1.54 4.64
CA LEU A 129 -6.15 1.87 4.06
C LEU A 129 -6.13 1.79 2.53
N SER A 130 -5.07 2.29 1.90
CA SER A 130 -4.88 2.23 0.45
C SER A 130 -4.73 0.78 -0.04
N ALA A 131 -3.95 -0.05 0.67
CA ALA A 131 -3.79 -1.46 0.35
C ALA A 131 -5.10 -2.25 0.51
N LEU A 132 -5.88 -1.99 1.57
CA LEU A 132 -7.19 -2.61 1.77
C LEU A 132 -8.19 -2.21 0.67
N ARG A 133 -8.21 -0.92 0.32
CA ARG A 133 -9.06 -0.41 -0.76
C ARG A 133 -8.67 -0.99 -2.11
N LEU A 134 -7.38 -1.19 -2.37
CA LEU A 134 -6.88 -1.90 -3.55
C LEU A 134 -7.45 -3.32 -3.63
N VAL A 135 -7.38 -4.10 -2.55
CA VAL A 135 -7.93 -5.45 -2.50
C VAL A 135 -9.45 -5.42 -2.76
N ALA A 136 -10.19 -4.49 -2.17
CA ALA A 136 -11.61 -4.33 -2.43
C ALA A 136 -11.92 -4.06 -3.91
N VAL A 137 -11.14 -3.19 -4.56
CA VAL A 137 -11.29 -2.89 -5.99
C VAL A 137 -10.88 -4.06 -6.87
N GLN A 138 -9.88 -4.85 -6.48
CA GLN A 138 -9.46 -6.04 -7.22
C GLN A 138 -10.59 -7.05 -7.42
N PHE A 139 -11.37 -7.31 -6.37
CA PHE A 139 -12.51 -8.26 -6.39
C PHE A 139 -13.86 -7.63 -6.76
N SER A 140 -13.87 -6.36 -7.19
CA SER A 140 -15.07 -5.73 -7.74
C SER A 140 -15.32 -6.18 -9.19
N SER A 141 -16.56 -6.07 -9.67
CA SER A 141 -16.93 -6.48 -11.03
C SER A 141 -15.94 -5.92 -12.08
N PRO A 142 -15.38 -6.76 -12.96
CA PRO A 142 -14.39 -6.31 -13.93
C PRO A 142 -15.00 -5.34 -14.94
N PRO A 143 -14.25 -4.30 -15.36
CA PRO A 143 -14.70 -3.43 -16.44
C PRO A 143 -14.72 -4.22 -17.76
N PHE A 144 -15.77 -4.04 -18.55
CA PHE A 144 -15.86 -4.59 -19.91
C PHE A 144 -15.44 -3.53 -20.94
N PRO A 145 -14.59 -3.86 -21.94
CA PRO A 145 -13.88 -5.14 -22.14
C PRO A 145 -12.69 -5.32 -21.18
N TYR A 146 -12.43 -6.57 -20.76
CA TYR A 146 -11.38 -6.89 -19.79
C TYR A 146 -10.09 -7.36 -20.49
N VAL A 147 -8.97 -6.70 -20.20
CA VAL A 147 -7.64 -7.12 -20.63
C VAL A 147 -6.88 -7.67 -19.43
N VAL A 148 -6.44 -8.93 -19.54
CA VAL A 148 -5.67 -9.62 -18.51
C VAL A 148 -4.30 -8.96 -18.36
N LEU A 149 -3.90 -8.66 -17.13
CA LEU A 149 -2.64 -8.05 -16.69
C LEU A 149 -2.36 -6.61 -17.15
N LEU A 150 -2.88 -6.17 -18.28
CA LEU A 150 -2.69 -4.81 -18.81
C LEU A 150 -3.88 -3.90 -18.49
N ASN A 151 -4.30 -3.89 -17.22
CA ASN A 151 -5.38 -3.03 -16.75
C ASN A 151 -4.93 -2.12 -15.58
N ALA A 152 -5.75 -1.11 -15.30
CA ALA A 152 -5.45 -0.11 -14.27
C ALA A 152 -5.36 -0.71 -12.85
N ARG A 153 -6.09 -1.81 -12.57
CA ARG A 153 -6.06 -2.48 -11.27
C ARG A 153 -4.71 -3.19 -11.08
N THR A 154 -4.24 -3.91 -12.08
CA THR A 154 -2.92 -4.57 -12.06
C THR A 154 -1.79 -3.55 -11.96
N ALA A 155 -1.88 -2.44 -12.71
CA ALA A 155 -0.87 -1.37 -12.65
C ALA A 155 -0.80 -0.72 -11.26
N CYS A 156 -1.95 -0.42 -10.65
CA CYS A 156 -2.01 0.10 -9.27
C CYS A 156 -1.46 -0.92 -8.27
N ALA A 157 -1.80 -2.20 -8.41
CA ALA A 157 -1.28 -3.24 -7.54
C ALA A 157 0.24 -3.37 -7.64
N ALA A 158 0.79 -3.39 -8.86
CA ALA A 158 2.23 -3.38 -9.09
C ALA A 158 2.88 -2.16 -8.44
N PHE A 159 2.30 -0.97 -8.58
CA PHE A 159 2.80 0.25 -7.95
C PHE A 159 2.83 0.15 -6.42
N VAL A 160 1.73 -0.28 -5.78
CA VAL A 160 1.65 -0.44 -4.31
C VAL A 160 2.62 -1.52 -3.81
N ILE A 161 2.76 -2.63 -4.53
CA ILE A 161 3.73 -3.71 -4.20
C ILE A 161 5.17 -3.18 -4.25
N ASN A 162 5.53 -2.43 -5.29
CA ASN A 162 6.86 -1.82 -5.43
C ASN A 162 7.12 -0.79 -4.33
N LEU A 163 6.14 0.06 -4.01
CA LEU A 163 6.20 0.99 -2.88
C LEU A 163 6.43 0.27 -1.55
N THR A 164 5.73 -0.83 -1.32
CA THR A 164 5.89 -1.64 -0.11
C THR A 164 7.32 -2.19 0.00
N TYR A 165 7.89 -2.67 -1.12
CA TYR A 165 9.30 -3.10 -1.15
C TYR A 165 10.28 -1.93 -0.94
N ALA A 166 10.01 -0.77 -1.53
CA ALA A 166 10.85 0.42 -1.36
C ALA A 166 10.86 0.88 0.11
N LEU A 167 9.69 0.92 0.77
CA LEU A 167 9.58 1.23 2.19
C LEU A 167 10.33 0.20 3.05
N ALA A 168 10.17 -1.09 2.77
CA ALA A 168 10.90 -2.15 3.45
C ALA A 168 12.43 -1.98 3.31
N TRP A 169 12.90 -1.60 2.13
CA TRP A 169 14.32 -1.34 1.86
C TRP A 169 14.84 -0.09 2.59
N VAL A 170 14.07 1.01 2.62
CA VAL A 170 14.44 2.21 3.39
C VAL A 170 14.54 1.90 4.88
N HIS A 171 13.54 1.19 5.44
CA HIS A 171 13.58 0.74 6.83
C HIS A 171 14.79 -0.16 7.10
N ALA A 172 15.11 -1.07 6.18
CA ALA A 172 16.24 -1.98 6.32
C ALA A 172 17.62 -1.29 6.26
N ARG A 173 17.74 -0.11 5.65
CA ARG A 173 19.02 0.64 5.57
C ARG A 173 19.33 1.49 6.80
N ARG A 174 18.35 1.84 7.63
CA ARG A 174 18.52 2.69 8.82
C ARG A 174 18.67 1.90 10.13
N GLN A 175 19.27 0.71 10.06
CA GLN A 175 19.28 -0.27 11.16
C GLN A 175 19.93 0.25 12.46
N ASN A 176 19.13 0.21 13.53
CA ASN A 176 19.54 0.03 14.94
C ASN A 176 18.29 -0.36 15.76
N GLY A 177 17.98 -1.66 15.90
CA GLY A 177 16.90 -2.15 16.80
C GLY A 177 16.12 -3.39 16.34
N ARG A 178 15.60 -4.17 17.31
CA ARG A 178 14.81 -5.41 17.11
C ARG A 178 13.39 -5.17 16.56
N GLU A 179 12.70 -4.09 16.98
CA GLU A 179 11.33 -3.77 16.54
C GLU A 179 11.25 -3.43 15.04
N ARG A 180 12.21 -2.65 14.54
CA ARG A 180 12.30 -2.24 13.13
C ARG A 180 12.58 -3.41 12.16
N SER A 181 13.11 -4.54 12.66
CA SER A 181 13.26 -5.78 11.87
C SER A 181 11.92 -6.48 11.63
N THR A 182 11.01 -6.42 12.61
CA THR A 182 9.65 -6.97 12.49
C THR A 182 8.83 -6.16 11.48
N GLU A 183 8.96 -4.84 11.46
CA GLU A 183 8.28 -3.97 10.48
C GLU A 183 8.67 -4.31 9.03
N VAL A 184 9.97 -4.48 8.76
CA VAL A 184 10.48 -4.90 7.44
C VAL A 184 9.92 -6.26 7.04
N ALA A 185 9.87 -7.21 7.98
CA ALA A 185 9.27 -8.52 7.74
C ALA A 185 7.79 -8.39 7.36
N ILE A 186 7.00 -7.63 8.13
CA ILE A 186 5.57 -7.38 7.87
C ILE A 186 5.37 -6.76 6.48
N ALA A 187 6.19 -5.76 6.10
CA ALA A 187 6.09 -5.14 4.78
C ALA A 187 6.38 -6.14 3.65
N ILE A 188 7.41 -6.98 3.78
CA ILE A 188 7.73 -8.03 2.80
C ILE A 188 6.56 -9.02 2.70
N VAL A 189 5.98 -9.42 3.83
CA VAL A 189 4.79 -10.29 3.88
C VAL A 189 3.63 -9.67 3.13
N ALA A 190 3.31 -8.42 3.45
CA ALA A 190 2.21 -7.69 2.84
C ALA A 190 2.38 -7.60 1.32
N ALA A 191 3.58 -7.30 0.83
CA ALA A 191 3.87 -7.25 -0.60
C ALA A 191 3.62 -8.60 -1.30
N LYS A 192 3.97 -9.73 -0.65
CA LYS A 192 3.70 -11.09 -1.18
C LYS A 192 2.21 -11.43 -1.16
N LEU A 193 1.48 -11.02 -0.12
CA LEU A 193 0.03 -11.23 -0.05
C LEU A 193 -0.70 -10.39 -1.12
N LEU A 194 -0.27 -9.15 -1.34
CA LEU A 194 -0.81 -8.29 -2.39
C LEU A 194 -0.56 -8.87 -3.80
N LEU A 195 0.62 -9.46 -4.02
CA LEU A 195 0.93 -10.14 -5.28
C LEU A 195 -0.01 -11.34 -5.51
N LEU A 196 -0.21 -12.18 -4.49
CA LEU A 196 -1.14 -13.31 -4.56
C LEU A 196 -2.59 -12.85 -4.79
N SER A 197 -3.01 -11.78 -4.11
CA SER A 197 -4.32 -11.15 -4.30
C SER A 197 -4.51 -10.71 -5.75
N THR A 198 -3.49 -10.08 -6.33
CA THR A 198 -3.53 -9.58 -7.71
C THR A 198 -3.65 -10.73 -8.70
N ILE A 199 -2.86 -11.79 -8.55
CA ILE A 199 -2.96 -12.99 -9.39
C ILE A 199 -4.36 -13.59 -9.28
N SER A 200 -4.90 -13.70 -8.06
CA SER A 200 -6.22 -14.28 -7.83
C SER A 200 -7.32 -13.43 -8.47
N SER A 201 -7.28 -12.11 -8.31
CA SER A 201 -8.29 -11.21 -8.88
C SER A 201 -8.29 -11.20 -10.40
N GLU A 202 -7.11 -11.32 -11.02
CA GLU A 202 -7.00 -11.36 -12.49
C GLU A 202 -7.57 -12.65 -13.07
N ILE A 203 -7.36 -13.78 -12.38
CA ILE A 203 -7.97 -15.06 -12.75
C ILE A 203 -9.50 -14.98 -12.61
N ASP A 204 -10.00 -14.46 -11.48
CA ASP A 204 -11.44 -14.33 -11.27
C ASP A 204 -12.08 -13.42 -12.33
N ALA A 205 -11.49 -12.25 -12.57
CA ALA A 205 -11.97 -11.30 -13.56
C ALA A 205 -11.95 -11.85 -14.99
N TYR A 206 -10.91 -12.59 -15.38
CA TYR A 206 -10.84 -13.26 -16.68
C TYR A 206 -12.03 -14.22 -16.87
N TRP A 207 -12.23 -15.14 -15.93
CA TRP A 207 -13.29 -16.15 -16.04
C TRP A 207 -14.70 -15.55 -15.98
N VAL A 208 -14.89 -14.47 -15.20
CA VAL A 208 -16.15 -13.71 -15.18
C VAL A 208 -16.39 -13.01 -16.52
N SER A 209 -15.34 -12.47 -17.15
CA SER A 209 -15.45 -11.76 -18.42
C SER A 209 -15.64 -12.66 -19.64
N ASP A 210 -15.02 -13.84 -19.64
CA ASP A 210 -15.05 -14.82 -20.73
C ASP A 210 -16.34 -15.67 -20.74
N GLY A 211 -17.10 -15.67 -19.63
CA GLY A 211 -18.31 -16.49 -19.49
C GLY A 211 -18.03 -17.98 -19.31
N GLY A 212 -16.82 -18.34 -18.89
CA GLY A 212 -16.40 -19.74 -18.71
C GLY A 212 -17.01 -20.42 -17.48
N THR A 213 -16.77 -21.72 -17.36
CA THR A 213 -17.37 -22.51 -16.27
C THR A 213 -16.74 -22.23 -14.92
N ARG A 214 -17.54 -22.29 -13.85
CA ARG A 214 -17.04 -22.22 -12.47
C ARG A 214 -15.92 -23.22 -12.21
N PHE A 215 -16.01 -24.42 -12.77
CA PHE A 215 -15.00 -25.47 -12.61
C PHE A 215 -13.63 -25.07 -13.20
N GLY A 216 -13.60 -24.51 -14.42
CA GLY A 216 -12.36 -24.03 -15.03
C GLY A 216 -11.69 -22.93 -14.23
N ARG A 217 -12.49 -22.02 -13.65
CA ARG A 217 -12.02 -20.97 -12.74
C ARG A 217 -11.35 -21.54 -11.49
N GLU A 218 -12.01 -22.45 -10.78
CA GLU A 218 -11.47 -23.05 -9.56
C GLU A 218 -10.18 -23.84 -9.84
N MET A 219 -10.11 -24.60 -10.95
CA MET A 219 -8.88 -25.31 -11.35
C MET A 219 -7.72 -24.36 -11.64
N THR A 220 -7.97 -23.29 -12.38
CA THR A 220 -6.94 -22.28 -12.72
C THR A 220 -6.42 -21.59 -11.46
N MET A 221 -7.31 -21.26 -10.52
CA MET A 221 -6.95 -20.71 -9.20
C MET A 221 -6.04 -21.66 -8.41
N SER A 222 -6.40 -22.95 -8.30
CA SER A 222 -5.60 -23.92 -7.56
C SER A 222 -4.21 -24.13 -8.18
N ILE A 223 -4.12 -24.19 -9.52
CA ILE A 223 -2.84 -24.28 -10.23
C ILE A 223 -1.98 -23.03 -9.96
N ALA A 224 -2.57 -21.84 -10.06
CA ALA A 224 -1.87 -20.58 -9.81
C ALA A 224 -1.35 -20.48 -8.38
N TRP A 225 -2.15 -20.87 -7.39
CA TRP A 225 -1.75 -20.91 -5.98
C TRP A 225 -0.62 -21.90 -5.73
N ALA A 226 -0.67 -23.09 -6.34
CA ALA A 226 0.38 -24.09 -6.24
C ALA A 226 1.70 -23.56 -6.84
N LEU A 227 1.67 -23.01 -8.05
CA LEU A 227 2.84 -22.41 -8.70
C LEU A 227 3.42 -21.26 -7.86
N TYR A 228 2.56 -20.39 -7.32
CA TYR A 228 2.97 -19.29 -6.47
C TYR A 228 3.65 -19.77 -5.18
N ALA A 229 3.08 -20.78 -4.52
CA ALA A 229 3.67 -21.39 -3.32
C ALA A 229 5.04 -22.02 -3.62
N THR A 230 5.17 -22.77 -4.73
CA THR A 230 6.44 -23.34 -5.17
C THR A 230 7.49 -22.27 -5.42
N ALA A 231 7.13 -21.18 -6.12
CA ALA A 231 8.04 -20.06 -6.38
C ALA A 231 8.47 -19.35 -5.09
N LEU A 232 7.54 -19.13 -4.14
CA LEU A 232 7.84 -18.56 -2.83
C LEU A 232 8.82 -19.43 -2.03
N VAL A 233 8.63 -20.75 -2.03
CA VAL A 233 9.54 -21.70 -1.37
C VAL A 233 10.92 -21.61 -2.01
N MET A 234 11.01 -21.66 -3.34
CA MET A 234 12.28 -21.58 -4.05
C MET A 234 13.04 -20.26 -3.75
N LEU A 235 12.34 -19.13 -3.77
CA LEU A 235 12.90 -17.81 -3.43
C LEU A 235 13.31 -17.71 -1.96
N GLY A 236 12.52 -18.28 -1.05
CA GLY A 236 12.77 -18.26 0.39
C GLY A 236 13.99 -19.09 0.79
N LEU A 237 14.25 -20.17 0.06
CA LEU A 237 15.43 -21.00 0.26
C LEU A 237 16.69 -20.38 -0.35
N TRP A 238 16.59 -19.70 -1.50
CA TRP A 238 17.73 -19.08 -2.18
C TRP A 238 18.29 -17.85 -1.44
N ARG A 239 17.45 -17.04 -0.79
CA ARG A 239 17.88 -15.76 -0.18
C ARG A 239 18.32 -15.79 1.29
N GLN A 240 18.33 -16.95 1.95
CA GLN A 240 18.72 -17.15 3.37
C GLN A 240 18.14 -16.16 4.42
N TYR A 241 17.10 -15.40 4.08
CA TYR A 241 16.51 -14.36 4.95
C TYR A 241 15.48 -14.99 5.91
N ALA A 242 15.73 -14.94 7.22
CA ALA A 242 14.94 -15.62 8.24
C ALA A 242 13.42 -15.33 8.22
N PRO A 243 12.95 -14.10 7.93
CA PRO A 243 11.51 -13.80 7.81
C PRO A 243 10.84 -14.50 6.62
N ILE A 244 11.51 -14.54 5.46
CA ILE A 244 10.96 -15.16 4.24
C ILE A 244 10.79 -16.67 4.45
N ARG A 245 11.72 -17.30 5.19
CA ARG A 245 11.63 -18.72 5.56
C ARG A 245 10.41 -19.03 6.44
N ARG A 246 10.13 -18.23 7.47
CA ARG A 246 8.95 -18.43 8.34
C ARG A 246 7.66 -18.28 7.56
N LEU A 247 7.59 -17.30 6.66
CA LEU A 247 6.45 -17.12 5.78
C LEU A 247 6.24 -18.28 4.82
N ALA A 248 7.31 -18.77 4.19
CA ALA A 248 7.21 -19.92 3.31
C ALA A 248 6.61 -21.12 4.04
N ILE A 249 7.01 -21.35 5.30
CA ILE A 249 6.44 -22.42 6.14
C ILE A 249 4.96 -22.15 6.45
N VAL A 250 4.59 -20.94 6.89
CA VAL A 250 3.19 -20.60 7.22
C VAL A 250 2.29 -20.73 6.00
N VAL A 251 2.71 -20.18 4.85
CA VAL A 251 1.97 -20.27 3.59
C VAL A 251 1.86 -21.72 3.14
N LEU A 252 2.93 -22.51 3.17
CA LEU A 252 2.90 -23.93 2.81
C LEU A 252 1.93 -24.71 3.71
N THR A 253 1.96 -24.47 5.02
CA THR A 253 1.04 -25.09 5.98
C THR A 253 -0.41 -24.68 5.71
N MET A 254 -0.67 -23.39 5.48
CA MET A 254 -2.01 -22.89 5.16
C MET A 254 -2.54 -23.47 3.85
N THR A 255 -1.70 -23.52 2.81
CA THR A 255 -2.06 -24.08 1.50
C THR A 255 -2.36 -25.57 1.63
N THR A 256 -1.53 -26.30 2.39
CA THR A 256 -1.77 -27.71 2.70
C THR A 256 -3.10 -27.92 3.41
N LEU A 257 -3.40 -27.11 4.43
CA LEU A 257 -4.63 -27.23 5.18
C LEU A 257 -5.87 -26.90 4.33
N LYS A 258 -5.78 -25.90 3.45
CA LYS A 258 -6.87 -25.55 2.51
C LYS A 258 -7.13 -26.69 1.52
N VAL A 259 -6.09 -27.23 0.89
CA VAL A 259 -6.24 -28.33 -0.06
C VAL A 259 -6.87 -29.55 0.63
N LEU A 260 -6.47 -29.82 1.88
CA LEU A 260 -7.00 -30.93 2.66
C LEU A 260 -8.47 -30.77 3.09
N THR A 261 -8.88 -29.56 3.46
CA THR A 261 -10.20 -29.32 4.08
C THR A 261 -11.24 -28.75 3.14
N VAL A 262 -10.84 -27.95 2.15
CA VAL A 262 -11.76 -27.24 1.24
C VAL A 262 -11.78 -27.89 -0.14
N ASP A 263 -10.62 -28.27 -0.67
CA ASP A 263 -10.54 -28.78 -2.04
C ASP A 263 -10.92 -30.28 -2.09
N LEU A 264 -10.32 -31.14 -1.26
CA LEU A 264 -10.54 -32.59 -1.31
C LEU A 264 -12.01 -33.09 -1.17
N PRO A 265 -12.88 -32.47 -0.36
CA PRO A 265 -14.26 -32.94 -0.20
C PRO A 265 -15.09 -32.83 -1.49
N GLY A 266 -14.80 -31.86 -2.35
CA GLY A 266 -15.56 -31.58 -3.58
C GLY A 266 -15.09 -32.34 -4.82
N LEU A 267 -13.98 -33.07 -4.75
CA LEU A 267 -13.43 -33.82 -5.88
C LEU A 267 -13.82 -35.31 -5.88
N ASP A 268 -14.04 -35.82 -7.09
CA ASP A 268 -14.21 -37.25 -7.36
C ASP A 268 -13.00 -38.06 -6.88
N ARG A 269 -13.22 -39.35 -6.58
CA ARG A 269 -12.23 -40.25 -5.95
C ARG A 269 -10.86 -40.23 -6.61
N LEU A 270 -10.80 -40.25 -7.95
CA LEU A 270 -9.53 -40.28 -8.68
C LEU A 270 -8.72 -38.99 -8.47
N TYR A 271 -9.38 -37.83 -8.55
CA TYR A 271 -8.72 -36.54 -8.37
C TYR A 271 -8.35 -36.28 -6.91
N ARG A 272 -9.11 -36.84 -5.96
CA ARG A 272 -8.75 -36.80 -4.54
C ARG A 272 -7.40 -37.49 -4.28
N VAL A 273 -7.20 -38.66 -4.87
CA VAL A 273 -5.93 -39.42 -4.76
C VAL A 273 -4.80 -38.67 -5.48
N ALA A 274 -5.05 -38.17 -6.68
CA ALA A 274 -4.05 -37.40 -7.45
C ALA A 274 -3.60 -36.12 -6.71
N SER A 275 -4.53 -35.38 -6.10
CA SER A 275 -4.22 -34.17 -5.32
C SER A 275 -3.41 -34.47 -4.06
N ILE A 276 -3.70 -35.57 -3.33
CA ILE A 276 -2.90 -35.99 -2.16
C ILE A 276 -1.49 -36.38 -2.59
N LEU A 277 -1.34 -37.11 -3.69
CA LEU A 277 -0.03 -37.50 -4.23
C LEU A 277 0.77 -36.29 -4.69
N GLY A 278 0.15 -35.38 -5.44
CA GLY A 278 0.78 -34.12 -5.88
C GLY A 278 1.24 -33.26 -4.71
N LEU A 279 0.41 -33.16 -3.67
CA LEU A 279 0.75 -32.46 -2.44
C LEU A 279 1.92 -33.13 -1.69
N GLY A 280 1.93 -34.46 -1.61
CA GLY A 280 3.04 -35.24 -1.03
C GLY A 280 4.37 -35.01 -1.76
N VAL A 281 4.35 -35.01 -3.10
CA VAL A 281 5.53 -34.70 -3.92
C VAL A 281 6.01 -33.27 -3.68
N ALA A 282 5.10 -32.30 -3.59
CA ALA A 282 5.45 -30.90 -3.30
C ALA A 282 6.11 -30.74 -1.91
N LEU A 283 5.60 -31.44 -0.90
CA LEU A 283 6.18 -31.46 0.45
C LEU A 283 7.57 -32.11 0.47
N LEU A 284 7.74 -33.24 -0.21
CA LEU A 284 9.03 -33.93 -0.33
C LEU A 284 10.06 -33.08 -1.07
N ALA A 285 9.67 -32.46 -2.20
CA ALA A 285 10.54 -31.53 -2.93
C ALA A 285 10.97 -30.36 -2.05
N THR A 286 10.02 -29.78 -1.29
CA THR A 286 10.31 -28.70 -0.35
C THR A 286 11.27 -29.13 0.77
N SER A 287 11.06 -30.33 1.35
CA SER A 287 11.93 -30.90 2.38
C SER A 287 13.35 -31.20 1.85
N TYR A 288 13.44 -31.79 0.65
CA TYR A 288 14.72 -32.07 -0.01
C TYR A 288 15.50 -30.78 -0.31
N LEU A 289 14.83 -29.77 -0.90
CA LEU A 289 15.43 -28.46 -1.15
C LEU A 289 15.91 -27.82 0.16
N TYR A 290 15.12 -27.89 1.23
CA TYR A 290 15.51 -27.40 2.56
C TYR A 290 16.81 -28.06 3.07
N GLN A 291 16.92 -29.38 2.94
CA GLN A 291 18.12 -30.11 3.34
C GLN A 291 19.33 -29.75 2.48
N ARG A 292 19.16 -29.67 1.15
CA ARG A 292 20.24 -29.36 0.21
C ARG A 292 20.86 -27.98 0.46
N PHE A 293 20.04 -26.96 0.69
CA PHE A 293 20.55 -25.62 0.99
C PHE A 293 21.21 -25.52 2.37
N ARG A 294 20.77 -26.33 3.35
CA ARG A 294 21.42 -26.43 4.67
C ARG A 294 22.80 -27.08 4.60
N VAL A 295 23.02 -27.97 3.65
CA VAL A 295 24.34 -28.61 3.41
C VAL A 295 25.29 -27.62 2.73
N LEU A 296 24.82 -26.89 1.71
CA LEU A 296 25.63 -25.89 0.99
C LEU A 296 26.13 -24.77 1.90
N SER A 297 25.30 -24.26 2.82
CA SER A 297 25.70 -23.19 3.73
C SER A 297 26.72 -23.61 4.81
N ARG A 298 26.90 -24.91 5.07
CA ARG A 298 27.98 -25.40 5.95
C ARG A 298 29.33 -25.45 5.26
N HIS A 299 29.36 -25.61 3.94
CA HIS A 299 30.60 -25.67 3.17
C HIS A 299 31.22 -24.29 2.92
N GLU A 300 30.43 -23.21 2.92
CA GLU A 300 30.94 -21.83 2.80
C GLU A 300 31.48 -21.25 4.13
N ALA A 301 31.24 -21.93 5.26
CA ALA A 301 31.65 -21.49 6.59
C ALA A 301 32.92 -22.20 7.11
N GLN A 302 33.55 -23.04 6.29
CA GLN A 302 34.84 -23.69 6.52
C GLN A 302 35.89 -23.10 5.59
#